data_AF-A0A520DWR3-F1
#
_entry.id   AF-A0A520DWR3-F1
#
_cell.length_a   1.000
_cell.length_b   1.000
_cell.length_c   1.000
_cell.angle_alpha   90.00
_cell.angle_beta   90.00
_cell.angle_gamma   90.00
#
_symmetry.space_group_name_H-M   'P 1'
#
loop_
_entity.id
_entity.type
_entity.pdbx_description
1 polymer ?
#
loop_
_entity_poly.entity_id
_entity_poly.type
_entity_poly.pdbx_seq_one_letter_code
_entity_poly.pdbx_strand_id
1 'polypeptide(L)'
;PQQCVDFLVDRVGHERANAEGEVRRSFAGGYSPLYQVAYLVGGLQIMSLKNEMVDKGKMSYKQFHEAFMKENQIPIEMVRATFINQPLTRDFTTQWKFYDFNK
;
A
#
# COMPACT_ATOMS: atom_id res chain seq x y z
N PRO A 1 -13.07 -3.53 -21.17
CA PRO A 1 -12.28 -2.26 -21.09
C PRO A 1 -13.13 -0.99 -20.96
N GLN A 2 -14.21 -0.84 -21.76
CA GLN A 2 -15.04 0.37 -21.77
C GLN A 2 -15.59 0.75 -20.38
N GLN A 3 -16.13 -0.23 -19.63
CA GLN A 3 -16.62 0.00 -18.27
C GLN A 3 -15.54 0.56 -17.32
N CYS A 4 -14.27 0.19 -17.51
CA CYS A 4 -13.17 0.74 -16.72
C CYS A 4 -12.90 2.21 -17.10
N VAL A 5 -12.98 2.54 -18.39
CA VAL A 5 -12.81 3.92 -18.87
C VAL A 5 -13.92 4.80 -18.34
N ASP A 6 -15.17 4.39 -18.49
CA ASP A 6 -16.33 5.15 -18.02
C ASP A 6 -16.30 5.32 -16.49
N PHE A 7 -15.88 4.29 -15.75
CA PHE A 7 -15.65 4.42 -14.31
C PHE A 7 -14.62 5.51 -13.97
N LEU A 8 -13.47 5.54 -14.65
CA LEU A 8 -12.45 6.57 -14.40
C LEU A 8 -12.92 7.97 -14.76
N VAL A 9 -13.75 8.12 -15.80
CA VAL A 9 -14.33 9.42 -16.17
C VAL A 9 -15.39 9.83 -15.14
N ASP A 10 -16.40 9.00 -14.92
CA ASP A 10 -17.61 9.38 -14.19
C ASP A 10 -17.41 9.42 -12.67
N ARG A 11 -16.49 8.60 -12.13
CA ARG A 11 -16.28 8.45 -10.68
C ARG A 11 -15.01 9.11 -10.18
N VAL A 12 -13.99 9.25 -11.03
CA VAL A 12 -12.69 9.82 -10.66
C VAL A 12 -12.45 11.20 -11.30
N GLY A 13 -13.14 11.51 -12.41
CA GLY A 13 -13.01 12.80 -13.10
C GLY A 13 -11.85 12.85 -14.09
N HIS A 14 -11.38 11.71 -14.59
CA HIS A 14 -10.36 11.70 -15.63
C HIS A 14 -10.91 12.24 -16.95
N GLU A 15 -10.08 12.96 -17.72
CA GLU A 15 -10.34 13.18 -19.15
C GLU A 15 -10.39 11.83 -19.88
N ARG A 16 -11.31 11.68 -20.84
CA ARG A 16 -11.58 10.40 -21.52
C ARG A 16 -10.32 9.81 -22.18
N ALA A 17 -9.52 10.64 -22.86
CA ALA A 17 -8.28 10.19 -23.49
C ALA A 17 -7.24 9.64 -22.48
N ASN A 18 -7.15 10.25 -21.29
CA ASN A 18 -6.25 9.80 -20.23
C ASN A 18 -6.76 8.49 -19.60
N ALA A 19 -8.08 8.38 -19.37
CA ALA A 19 -8.70 7.15 -18.87
C ALA A 19 -8.46 5.97 -19.82
N GLU A 20 -8.59 6.17 -21.13
CA GLU A 20 -8.27 5.15 -22.14
C GLU A 20 -6.80 4.74 -22.10
N GLY A 21 -5.89 5.70 -21.92
CA GLY A 21 -4.47 5.45 -21.74
C GLY A 21 -4.15 4.58 -20.52
N GLU A 22 -4.72 4.92 -19.36
CA GLU A 22 -4.56 4.16 -18.10
C GLU A 22 -5.13 2.75 -18.18
N VAL A 23 -6.32 2.61 -18.76
CA VAL A 23 -6.93 1.29 -18.98
C VAL A 23 -6.05 0.47 -19.93
N ARG A 24 -5.69 1.00 -21.10
CA ARG A 24 -4.81 0.28 -22.04
C ARG A 24 -3.50 -0.16 -21.38
N ARG A 25 -2.85 0.74 -20.62
CA ARG A 25 -1.60 0.43 -19.90
C ARG A 25 -1.79 -0.71 -18.90
N SER A 26 -2.93 -0.76 -18.22
CA SER A 26 -3.25 -1.80 -17.23
C SER A 26 -3.50 -3.18 -17.84
N PHE A 27 -3.90 -3.25 -19.13
CA PHE A 27 -4.16 -4.51 -19.84
C PHE A 27 -3.06 -4.91 -20.84
N ALA A 28 -2.11 -4.02 -21.17
CA ALA A 28 -1.08 -4.25 -22.18
C ALA A 28 0.08 -5.18 -21.75
N GLY A 29 0.01 -5.78 -20.55
CA GLY A 29 0.99 -6.77 -20.08
C GLY A 29 2.36 -6.23 -19.63
N GLY A 30 2.63 -4.94 -19.80
CA GLY A 30 3.89 -4.30 -19.38
C GLY A 30 4.04 -4.08 -17.87
N TYR A 31 2.97 -4.29 -17.10
CA TYR A 31 2.96 -4.14 -15.63
C TYR A 31 2.25 -5.33 -14.98
N SER A 32 2.63 -5.62 -13.73
CA SER A 32 1.90 -6.58 -12.90
C SER A 32 0.43 -6.17 -12.77
N PRO A 33 -0.54 -7.11 -12.85
CA PRO A 33 -1.96 -6.81 -12.64
C PRO A 33 -2.26 -6.13 -11.30
N LEU A 34 -1.40 -6.31 -10.30
CA LEU A 34 -1.55 -5.72 -8.98
C LEU A 34 -0.90 -4.34 -8.83
N TYR A 35 -0.25 -3.81 -9.87
CA TYR A 35 0.51 -2.56 -9.80
C TYR A 35 -0.37 -1.38 -9.38
N GLN A 36 -1.55 -1.23 -9.99
CA GLN A 36 -2.44 -0.11 -9.70
C GLN A 36 -2.96 -0.13 -8.26
N VAL A 37 -3.29 -1.31 -7.73
CA VAL A 37 -3.78 -1.44 -6.35
C VAL A 37 -2.66 -1.26 -5.32
N ALA A 38 -1.40 -1.48 -5.69
CA ALA A 38 -0.26 -1.39 -4.78
C ALA A 38 -0.12 0.00 -4.13
N TYR A 39 -0.49 1.08 -4.83
CA TYR A 39 -0.42 2.44 -4.29
C TYR A 39 -1.30 2.63 -3.07
N LEU A 40 -2.61 2.36 -3.21
CA LEU A 40 -3.54 2.52 -2.10
C LEU A 40 -3.29 1.47 -1.02
N VAL A 41 -3.02 0.22 -1.40
CA VAL A 41 -2.73 -0.87 -0.45
C VAL A 41 -1.51 -0.53 0.41
N GLY A 42 -0.41 -0.07 -0.20
CA GLY A 42 0.78 0.37 0.52
C GLY A 42 0.48 1.56 1.45
N GLY A 43 -0.29 2.53 0.97
CA GLY A 43 -0.76 3.65 1.79
C GLY A 43 -1.56 3.19 3.02
N LEU A 44 -2.51 2.28 2.84
CA LEU A 44 -3.31 1.69 3.93
C LEU A 44 -2.45 0.94 4.94
N GLN A 45 -1.45 0.17 4.47
CA GLN A 45 -0.48 -0.50 5.34
C GLN A 45 0.32 0.51 6.16
N ILE A 46 0.87 1.56 5.53
CA ILE A 46 1.65 2.60 6.23
C ILE A 46 0.78 3.35 7.24
N MET A 47 -0.47 3.66 6.90
CA MET A 47 -1.41 4.31 7.83
C MET A 47 -1.74 3.42 9.02
N SER A 48 -1.92 2.12 8.81
CA SER A 48 -2.14 1.13 9.88
C SER A 48 -0.92 1.03 10.79
N LEU A 49 0.29 0.97 10.21
CA LEU A 49 1.54 0.94 10.96
C LEU A 49 1.75 2.23 11.77
N LYS A 50 1.48 3.40 11.15
CA LYS A 50 1.51 4.69 11.84
C LYS A 50 0.52 4.74 12.99
N ASN A 51 -0.69 4.19 12.84
CA ASN A 51 -1.63 4.11 13.94
C ASN A 51 -1.08 3.26 15.09
N GLU A 52 -0.55 2.08 14.77
CA GLU A 52 -0.01 1.17 15.77
C GLU A 52 1.18 1.74 16.54
N MET A 53 2.05 2.47 15.85
CA MET A 53 3.35 2.88 16.39
C MET A 53 3.36 4.33 16.87
N VAL A 54 2.72 5.25 16.15
CA VAL A 54 2.68 6.68 16.51
C VAL A 54 1.43 7.01 17.31
N ASP A 55 0.24 6.71 16.79
CA ASP A 55 -1.01 7.15 17.43
C ASP A 55 -1.26 6.49 18.79
N LYS A 56 -0.75 5.27 18.98
CA LYS A 56 -0.77 4.57 20.27
C LYS A 56 0.43 4.90 21.16
N GLY A 57 1.25 5.87 20.78
CA GLY A 57 2.32 6.44 21.62
C GLY A 57 3.59 5.59 21.76
N LYS A 58 3.83 4.59 20.91
CA LYS A 58 5.05 3.75 20.99
C LYS A 58 6.29 4.48 20.46
N MET A 59 6.13 5.46 19.57
CA MET A 59 7.20 6.31 19.03
C MET A 59 6.66 7.66 18.55
N SER A 60 7.53 8.66 18.49
CA SER A 60 7.21 9.95 17.85
C SER A 60 7.20 9.82 16.32
N TYR A 61 6.57 10.78 15.63
CA TYR A 61 6.61 10.87 14.17
C TYR A 61 8.03 10.93 13.60
N LYS A 62 8.96 11.62 14.29
CA LYS A 62 10.34 11.72 13.85
C LYS A 62 11.01 10.34 13.88
N GLN A 63 10.92 9.63 15.00
CA GLN A 63 11.46 8.28 15.15
C GLN A 63 10.84 7.31 14.13
N PHE A 64 9.52 7.41 13.90
CA PHE A 64 8.82 6.61 12.90
C PHE A 64 9.40 6.81 11.49
N HIS A 65 9.50 8.06 11.03
CA HIS A 65 10.01 8.34 9.68
C HIS A 65 11.49 7.98 9.54
N GLU A 66 12.32 8.26 10.56
CA GLU A 66 13.75 7.90 10.55
C GLU A 66 13.94 6.38 10.46
N ALA A 67 13.21 5.60 11.27
CA ALA A 67 13.26 4.15 11.23
C ALA A 67 12.70 3.60 9.90
N PHE A 68 11.57 4.13 9.42
CA PHE A 68 10.92 3.67 8.20
C PHE A 68 11.84 3.84 6.97
N MET A 69 12.47 5.02 6.86
CA MET A 69 13.39 5.31 5.75
C MET A 69 14.66 4.45 5.80
N LYS A 70 15.09 4.02 7.00
CA LYS A 70 16.26 3.16 7.18
C LYS A 70 16.03 1.74 6.66
N GLU A 71 14.82 1.21 6.78
CA GLU A 71 14.48 -0.14 6.29
C GLU A 71 14.43 -0.23 4.76
N ASN A 72 14.30 0.90 4.07
CA ASN A 72 14.32 0.98 2.61
C ASN A 72 13.20 0.10 1.97
N GLN A 73 13.44 -0.44 0.77
CA GLN A 73 12.43 -1.13 -0.05
C GLN A 73 12.20 -2.58 0.39
N ILE A 74 11.63 -2.79 1.57
CA ILE A 74 11.13 -4.10 2.04
C ILE A 74 9.60 -4.11 2.19
N PRO A 75 8.94 -5.27 2.22
CA PRO A 75 7.49 -5.34 2.46
C PRO A 75 7.09 -4.65 3.78
N ILE A 76 5.94 -3.97 3.81
CA ILE A 76 5.55 -3.15 4.98
C ILE A 76 5.40 -3.99 6.25
N GLU A 77 4.97 -5.25 6.17
CA GLU A 77 4.94 -6.14 7.33
C GLU A 77 6.34 -6.47 7.87
N MET A 78 7.37 -6.46 7.02
CA MET A 78 8.76 -6.63 7.45
C MET A 78 9.25 -5.37 8.15
N VAL A 79 8.89 -4.17 7.67
CA VAL A 79 9.13 -2.91 8.41
C VAL A 79 8.44 -2.95 9.77
N ARG A 80 7.18 -3.42 9.81
CA ARG A 80 6.46 -3.62 11.07
C ARG A 80 7.20 -4.58 12.01
N ALA A 81 7.71 -5.68 11.48
CA ALA A 81 8.47 -6.66 12.25
C ALA A 81 9.75 -6.03 12.85
N THR A 82 10.47 -5.17 12.13
CA THR A 82 11.63 -4.47 12.70
C THR A 82 11.21 -3.49 13.80
N PHE A 83 10.10 -2.77 13.62
CA PHE A 83 9.62 -1.77 14.58
C PHE A 83 9.16 -2.37 15.91
N ILE A 84 8.65 -3.61 15.89
CA ILE A 84 8.18 -4.31 17.09
C ILE A 84 9.16 -5.39 17.59
N ASN A 85 10.35 -5.48 16.98
CA ASN A 85 11.35 -6.51 17.24
C ASN A 85 10.76 -7.94 17.18
N GLN A 86 9.92 -8.20 16.17
CA GLN A 86 9.30 -9.50 15.97
C GLN A 86 10.36 -10.52 15.53
N PRO A 87 10.54 -11.65 16.24
CA PRO A 87 11.37 -12.73 15.74
C PRO A 87 10.71 -13.35 14.50
N LEU A 88 11.48 -13.49 13.43
CA LEU A 88 11.05 -14.10 12.17
C LEU A 88 11.81 -15.40 11.92
N THR A 89 11.12 -16.37 11.32
CA THR A 89 11.73 -17.60 10.81
C THR A 89 11.94 -17.48 9.29
N ARG A 90 12.77 -18.37 8.71
CA ARG A 90 13.04 -18.39 7.26
C ARG A 90 11.78 -18.61 6.42
N ASP A 91 10.82 -19.35 6.97
CA ASP A 91 9.55 -19.74 6.35
C ASP A 91 8.40 -18.81 6.73
N PHE A 92 8.68 -17.62 7.28
CA PHE A 92 7.64 -16.65 7.62
C PHE A 92 6.75 -16.32 6.41
N THR A 93 5.44 -16.35 6.64
CA THR A 93 4.41 -15.94 5.68
C THR A 93 3.57 -14.83 6.29
N THR A 94 3.14 -13.89 5.45
CA THR A 94 2.37 -12.72 5.89
C THR A 94 1.12 -13.09 6.67
N GLN A 95 1.01 -12.56 7.90
CA GLN A 95 -0.13 -12.78 8.79
C GLN A 95 -0.90 -11.48 9.08
N TRP A 96 -0.27 -10.33 8.84
CA TRP A 96 -0.79 -9.05 9.28
C TRP A 96 -2.05 -8.62 8.52
N LYS A 97 -3.15 -8.50 9.27
CA LYS A 97 -4.41 -7.90 8.82
C LYS A 97 -4.38 -6.40 9.13
N PHE A 98 -3.83 -5.62 8.20
CA PHE A 98 -3.61 -4.18 8.36
C PHE A 98 -4.88 -3.33 8.15
N TYR A 99 -5.93 -3.88 7.55
CA TYR A 99 -7.17 -3.19 7.23
C TYR A 99 -8.36 -3.98 7.76
N ASP A 100 -9.35 -3.27 8.31
CA ASP A 100 -10.61 -3.85 8.79
C ASP A 100 -11.70 -3.60 7.75
N PHE A 101 -12.23 -4.67 7.18
CA PHE A 101 -13.28 -4.60 6.15
C PHE A 101 -14.68 -4.37 6.72
N ASN A 102 -14.85 -4.41 8.05
CA ASN A 102 -16.15 -4.25 8.72
C ASN A 102 -16.35 -2.85 9.31
N LYS A 103 -15.38 -1.94 9.13
CA LYS A 103 -15.50 -0.54 9.53
C LYS A 103 -16.14 0.32 8.45
#